data_AF-A0A8K0VI06-F1
#
_entry.id   AF-A0A8K0VI06-F1
#
_cell.length_a   1.000
_cell.length_b   1.000
_cell.length_c   1.000
_cell.angle_alpha   90.00
_cell.angle_beta   90.00
_cell.angle_gamma   90.00
#
_symmetry.space_group_name_H-M   'P 1'
#
loop_
_entity.id
_entity.type
_entity.pdbx_description
1 polymer ?
#
loop_
_entity_poly.entity_id
_entity_poly.type
_entity_poly.pdbx_seq_one_letter_code
_entity_poly.pdbx_strand_id
1 'polypeptide(L)'
;MSPDHHGQVFYFSPESLEALKAEASPNNTSKISDQSWVSTNDALSTLLWRTVMAVQNPFETLEEDPVSAFNITIDGQLWTDPPVHLDTLCCNLEYIAVSAHIRQILGSAELAVLALLMLKAHPCRQAVHWRRGSSG
;
A
#
# COMPACT_ATOMS: atom_id res chain seq x y z
N MET A 1 11.27 16.97 -19.79
CA MET A 1 11.34 15.53 -19.45
C MET A 1 12.50 14.94 -20.24
N SER A 2 13.29 14.02 -19.68
CA SER A 2 14.33 13.35 -20.47
C SER A 2 13.66 12.56 -21.61
N PRO A 3 14.33 12.39 -22.76
CA PRO A 3 13.78 11.64 -23.89
C PRO A 3 13.49 10.17 -23.56
N ASP A 4 14.04 9.65 -22.46
CA ASP A 4 13.93 8.24 -22.04
C ASP A 4 12.78 7.98 -21.06
N HIS A 5 12.07 9.02 -20.63
CA HIS A 5 10.91 8.90 -19.74
C HIS A 5 9.62 8.91 -20.55
N HIS A 6 8.91 7.78 -20.53
CA HIS A 6 7.66 7.61 -21.23
C HIS A 6 6.50 7.39 -20.25
N GLY A 7 5.39 8.08 -20.46
CA GLY A 7 4.13 7.79 -19.79
C GLY A 7 3.40 6.66 -20.50
N GLN A 8 2.89 5.69 -19.76
CA GLN A 8 2.08 4.59 -20.29
C GLN A 8 0.88 4.34 -19.38
N VAL A 9 -0.26 4.03 -20.00
CA VAL A 9 -1.49 3.65 -19.30
C VAL A 9 -1.64 2.13 -19.36
N PHE A 10 -1.80 1.52 -18.19
CA PHE A 10 -2.09 0.09 -18.06
C PHE A 10 -3.53 -0.07 -17.56
N TYR A 11 -4.34 -0.81 -18.32
CA TYR A 11 -5.72 -1.12 -17.95
C TYR A 11 -5.78 -2.46 -17.23
N PHE A 12 -6.53 -2.50 -16.13
CA PHE A 12 -6.83 -3.72 -15.38
C PHE A 12 -8.33 -3.96 -15.45
N SER A 13 -8.75 -5.11 -16.01
CA SER A 13 -10.16 -5.47 -16.07
C SER A 13 -10.71 -5.79 -14.66
N PRO A 14 -12.04 -5.70 -14.44
CA PRO A 14 -12.65 -6.11 -13.18
C PRO A 14 -12.23 -7.53 -12.75
N GLU A 15 -12.23 -8.49 -13.67
CA GLU A 15 -11.83 -9.87 -13.40
C GLU A 15 -10.35 -9.96 -13.00
N SER A 16 -9.49 -9.16 -13.63
CA SER A 16 -8.06 -9.11 -13.30
C SER A 16 -7.84 -8.53 -11.90
N LEU A 17 -8.61 -7.51 -11.51
CA LEU A 17 -8.56 -6.92 -10.17
C LEU A 17 -9.11 -7.87 -9.10
N GLU A 18 -10.14 -8.64 -9.41
CA GLU A 18 -10.66 -9.68 -8.51
C GLU A 18 -9.64 -10.79 -8.29
N ALA A 19 -9.01 -11.29 -9.36
CA ALA A 19 -7.93 -12.27 -9.28
C ALA A 19 -6.74 -11.73 -8.46
N LEU A 20 -6.36 -10.47 -8.69
CA LEU A 20 -5.29 -9.82 -7.94
C LEU A 20 -5.60 -9.70 -6.45
N LYS A 21 -6.83 -9.33 -6.08
CA LYS A 21 -7.26 -9.28 -4.68
C LYS A 21 -7.31 -10.66 -4.04
N ALA A 22 -7.72 -11.68 -4.80
CA ALA A 22 -7.69 -13.05 -4.32
C ALA A 22 -6.25 -13.47 -4.02
N GLU A 23 -5.30 -13.24 -4.93
CA GLU A 23 -3.88 -13.55 -4.72
C GLU A 23 -3.27 -12.78 -3.55
N ALA A 24 -3.57 -11.49 -3.43
CA ALA A 24 -3.10 -10.62 -2.35
C ALA A 24 -3.83 -10.84 -1.01
N SER A 25 -4.80 -11.77 -0.95
CA SER A 25 -5.60 -12.02 0.23
C SER A 25 -4.73 -12.50 1.41
N PRO A 26 -4.98 -12.03 2.65
CA PRO A 26 -4.28 -12.53 3.84
C PRO A 26 -4.38 -14.05 4.03
N ASN A 27 -5.41 -14.70 3.44
CA ASN A 27 -5.56 -16.16 3.49
C ASN A 27 -4.52 -16.91 2.64
N ASN A 28 -3.87 -16.24 1.71
CA ASN A 28 -2.84 -16.79 0.84
C ASN A 28 -1.44 -16.53 1.38
N THR A 29 -1.31 -16.32 2.70
CA THR A 29 0.00 -16.29 3.33
C THR A 29 0.13 -17.23 4.51
N SER A 30 1.32 -17.79 4.66
CA SER A 30 1.75 -18.54 5.84
C SER A 30 1.93 -17.68 7.09
N LYS A 31 1.95 -16.34 6.95
CA LYS A 31 2.07 -15.43 8.10
C LYS A 31 0.72 -15.23 8.79
N ILE A 32 0.69 -15.48 10.10
CA ILE A 32 -0.46 -15.18 10.94
C ILE A 32 -0.73 -13.66 10.90
N SER A 33 -1.96 -13.30 10.56
CA SER A 33 -2.43 -11.91 10.48
C SER A 33 -3.83 -11.83 11.06
N ASP A 34 -4.10 -10.80 11.86
CA ASP A 34 -5.45 -10.51 12.35
C ASP A 34 -6.34 -9.85 11.28
N GLN A 35 -5.77 -9.53 10.12
CA GLN A 35 -6.47 -8.90 9.00
C GLN A 35 -7.07 -9.96 8.08
N SER A 36 -8.36 -9.85 7.81
CA SER A 36 -9.11 -10.80 6.97
C SER A 36 -9.30 -10.33 5.52
N TRP A 37 -8.90 -9.10 5.19
CA TRP A 37 -9.15 -8.49 3.89
C TRP A 37 -8.03 -7.51 3.50
N VAL A 38 -7.94 -7.21 2.20
CA VAL A 38 -7.11 -6.14 1.62
C VAL A 38 -7.95 -5.35 0.61
N SER A 39 -7.70 -4.04 0.47
CA SER A 39 -8.41 -3.24 -0.54
C SER A 39 -7.88 -3.54 -1.95
N THR A 40 -8.66 -3.18 -2.98
CA THR A 40 -8.18 -3.22 -4.37
C THR A 40 -6.95 -2.32 -4.54
N ASN A 41 -6.92 -1.16 -3.86
CA ASN A 41 -5.82 -0.22 -3.92
C ASN A 41 -4.55 -0.79 -3.30
N ASP A 42 -4.64 -1.51 -2.18
CA ASP A 42 -3.48 -2.15 -1.54
C ASP A 42 -2.91 -3.26 -2.42
N ALA A 43 -3.78 -4.10 -2.99
CA ALA A 43 -3.37 -5.17 -3.88
C ALA A 43 -2.68 -4.63 -5.15
N LEU A 44 -3.26 -3.60 -5.77
CA LEU A 44 -2.69 -2.97 -6.96
C LEU A 44 -1.39 -2.21 -6.63
N SER A 45 -1.36 -1.42 -5.56
CA SER A 45 -0.15 -0.70 -5.14
C SER A 45 1.00 -1.66 -4.85
N THR A 46 0.69 -2.80 -4.24
CA THR A 46 1.66 -3.87 -3.98
C THR A 46 2.21 -4.45 -5.28
N LEU A 47 1.33 -4.77 -6.24
CA LEU A 47 1.75 -5.27 -7.56
C LEU A 47 2.65 -4.26 -8.27
N LEU A 48 2.28 -2.97 -8.27
CA LEU A 48 3.05 -1.91 -8.90
C LEU A 48 4.43 -1.77 -8.23
N TRP A 49 4.47 -1.73 -6.89
CA TRP A 49 5.72 -1.63 -6.16
C TRP A 49 6.66 -2.80 -6.49
N ARG A 50 6.15 -4.04 -6.45
CA ARG A 50 6.93 -5.24 -6.78
C ARG A 50 7.41 -5.22 -8.23
N THR A 51 6.55 -4.83 -9.17
CA THR A 51 6.88 -4.79 -10.61
C THR A 51 7.96 -3.77 -10.89
N VAL A 52 7.84 -2.55 -10.35
CA VAL A 52 8.85 -1.50 -10.55
C VAL A 52 10.19 -1.91 -9.93
N MET A 53 10.18 -2.49 -8.73
CA MET A 53 11.40 -3.00 -8.11
C MET A 53 12.05 -4.11 -8.94
N ALA A 54 11.25 -5.01 -9.53
CA ALA A 54 11.75 -6.13 -10.33
C ALA A 54 12.47 -5.64 -11.59
N VAL A 55 11.92 -4.61 -12.23
CA VAL A 55 12.49 -4.03 -13.46
C VAL A 55 13.72 -3.18 -13.16
N GLN A 56 13.70 -2.39 -12.09
CA GLN A 56 14.80 -1.47 -11.76
C GLN A 56 15.98 -2.19 -11.09
N ASN A 57 15.74 -3.32 -10.43
CA ASN A 57 16.73 -4.01 -9.61
C ASN A 57 16.75 -5.51 -9.95
N PRO A 58 17.39 -5.90 -11.06
CA PRO A 58 17.48 -7.31 -11.43
C PRO A 58 18.12 -8.11 -10.28
N PHE A 59 17.39 -9.12 -9.80
CA PHE A 59 17.73 -9.82 -8.55
C PHE A 59 19.11 -10.48 -8.58
N GLU A 60 19.54 -10.96 -9.76
CA GLU A 60 20.83 -11.64 -9.97
C GLU A 60 22.04 -10.70 -9.85
N THR A 61 21.86 -9.41 -10.14
CA THR A 61 22.92 -8.39 -10.12
C THR A 61 22.84 -7.47 -8.91
N LEU A 62 21.90 -7.73 -8.00
CA LEU A 62 21.74 -6.92 -6.80
C LEU A 62 22.90 -7.23 -5.84
N GLU A 63 23.89 -6.32 -5.75
CA GLU A 63 25.08 -6.51 -4.91
C GLU A 63 24.76 -6.34 -3.41
N GLU A 64 23.89 -5.41 -3.06
CA GLU A 64 23.50 -5.10 -1.67
C GLU A 64 22.06 -5.55 -1.35
N ASP A 65 21.48 -5.10 -0.24
CA ASP A 65 20.05 -5.26 0.04
C ASP A 65 19.40 -3.91 0.38
N PRO A 66 19.30 -3.00 -0.60
CA PRO A 66 18.77 -1.66 -0.37
C PRO A 66 17.31 -1.70 0.06
N VAL A 67 16.89 -0.68 0.80
CA VAL A 67 15.50 -0.49 1.20
C VAL A 67 14.78 0.34 0.15
N SER A 68 13.64 -0.16 -0.32
CA SER A 68 12.72 0.61 -1.15
C SER A 68 11.59 1.16 -0.28
N ALA A 69 11.12 2.36 -0.62
CA ALA A 69 9.97 2.99 0.01
C ALA A 69 8.87 3.24 -1.03
N PHE A 70 7.61 3.00 -0.64
CA PHE A 70 6.43 3.24 -1.45
C PHE A 70 5.48 4.16 -0.69
N ASN A 71 5.14 5.31 -1.31
CA ASN A 71 4.27 6.31 -0.70
C ASN A 71 2.89 6.28 -1.37
N ILE A 72 1.83 6.27 -0.56
CA ILE A 72 0.45 6.40 -1.02
C ILE A 72 -0.15 7.64 -0.39
N THR A 73 -0.75 8.46 -1.22
CA THR A 73 -1.55 9.59 -0.75
C THR A 73 -2.94 9.12 -0.36
N ILE A 74 -3.46 9.66 0.72
CA ILE A 74 -4.74 9.33 1.34
C ILE A 74 -5.52 10.60 1.66
N ASP A 75 -6.84 10.48 1.76
CA ASP A 75 -7.70 11.57 2.20
C ASP A 75 -7.61 11.72 3.73
N GLY A 76 -7.03 12.84 4.16
CA GLY A 76 -6.85 13.16 5.57
C GLY A 76 -8.06 13.80 6.25
N GLN A 77 -9.12 14.16 5.51
CA GLN A 77 -10.23 14.96 6.07
C GLN A 77 -10.92 14.30 7.26
N LEU A 78 -11.12 12.99 7.19
CA LEU A 78 -11.78 12.23 8.26
C LEU A 78 -10.84 11.93 9.44
N TRP A 79 -9.56 12.27 9.33
CA TRP A 79 -8.52 11.88 10.28
C TRP A 79 -8.02 13.04 11.13
N THR A 80 -8.42 14.27 10.80
CA THR A 80 -8.20 15.44 11.65
C THR A 80 -9.14 15.44 12.86
N ASP A 81 -8.78 16.21 13.88
CA ASP A 81 -9.62 16.43 15.07
C ASP A 81 -9.80 17.94 15.33
N PRO A 82 -10.98 18.51 15.03
CA PRO A 82 -12.18 17.86 14.48
C PRO A 82 -12.01 17.42 13.01
N PRO A 83 -12.82 16.46 12.52
CA PRO A 83 -12.85 16.11 11.10
C PRO A 83 -13.16 17.33 10.23
N VAL A 84 -12.42 17.49 9.14
CA VAL A 84 -12.68 18.53 8.13
C VAL A 84 -13.93 18.17 7.34
N HIS A 85 -14.74 19.18 7.01
CA HIS A 85 -15.95 18.99 6.21
C HIS A 85 -15.58 18.55 4.79
N LEU A 86 -16.28 17.54 4.24
CA LEU A 86 -15.94 16.93 2.94
C LEU A 86 -15.92 17.90 1.75
N ASP A 87 -16.69 19.00 1.86
CA ASP A 87 -16.74 20.05 0.83
C ASP A 87 -15.71 21.17 1.04
N THR A 88 -14.76 20.99 1.96
CA THR A 88 -13.72 22.00 2.22
C THR A 88 -12.80 22.09 1.02
N LEU A 89 -12.71 23.28 0.42
CA LEU A 89 -11.86 23.56 -0.73
C LEU A 89 -10.41 23.81 -0.28
N CYS A 90 -9.73 22.77 0.20
CA CYS A 90 -8.29 22.79 0.49
C CYS A 90 -7.62 21.44 0.17
N CYS A 91 -6.29 21.43 0.24
CA CYS A 91 -5.49 20.22 0.06
C CYS A 91 -5.41 19.46 1.39
N ASN A 92 -6.21 18.40 1.53
CA ASN A 92 -6.22 17.51 2.70
C ASN A 92 -5.53 16.17 2.38
N LEU A 93 -4.34 16.25 1.79
CA LEU A 93 -3.55 15.08 1.43
C LEU A 93 -2.64 14.70 2.59
N GLU A 94 -2.80 13.47 3.06
CA GLU A 94 -1.85 12.83 3.96
C GLU A 94 -1.09 11.73 3.21
N TYR A 95 0.00 11.25 3.78
CA TYR A 95 0.81 10.20 3.17
C TYR A 95 0.99 9.03 4.12
N ILE A 96 0.85 7.83 3.59
CA ILE A 96 1.38 6.62 4.22
C ILE A 96 2.64 6.18 3.46
N ALA A 97 3.64 5.76 4.20
CA ALA A 97 4.90 5.25 3.66
C ALA A 97 5.10 3.81 4.13
N VAL A 98 5.35 2.91 3.19
CA VAL A 98 5.74 1.53 3.46
C VAL A 98 7.17 1.37 2.99
N SER A 99 7.97 0.61 3.72
CA SER A 99 9.35 0.32 3.32
C SER A 99 9.69 -1.14 3.56
N ALA A 100 10.45 -1.71 2.65
CA ALA A 100 10.97 -3.07 2.76
C ALA A 100 12.26 -3.20 1.96
N HIS A 101 13.09 -4.18 2.34
CA HIS A 101 14.26 -4.56 1.58
C HIS A 101 13.87 -5.06 0.19
N ILE A 102 14.62 -4.69 -0.85
CA ILE A 102 14.32 -5.12 -2.23
C ILE A 102 14.34 -6.64 -2.34
N ARG A 103 15.24 -7.33 -1.63
CA ARG A 103 15.24 -8.80 -1.62
C ARG A 103 13.96 -9.39 -1.02
N GLN A 104 13.36 -8.72 -0.04
CA GLN A 104 12.07 -9.11 0.52
C GLN A 104 10.92 -8.86 -0.48
N ILE A 105 10.95 -7.76 -1.22
CA ILE A 105 9.91 -7.39 -2.20
C ILE A 105 9.93 -8.36 -3.39
N LEU A 106 11.12 -8.70 -3.89
CA LEU A 106 11.30 -9.51 -5.10
C LEU A 106 11.41 -11.00 -4.85
N GLY A 107 11.88 -11.40 -3.67
CA GLY A 107 12.13 -12.78 -3.31
C GLY A 107 10.86 -13.59 -3.10
N SER A 108 10.91 -14.56 -2.18
CA SER A 108 9.83 -15.50 -1.92
C SER A 108 8.61 -14.92 -1.19
N ALA A 109 8.54 -13.61 -0.98
CA ALA A 109 7.37 -13.01 -0.36
C ALA A 109 6.16 -13.19 -1.28
N GLU A 110 5.16 -13.89 -0.77
CA GLU A 110 3.83 -13.96 -1.38
C GLU A 110 3.28 -12.54 -1.51
N LEU A 111 2.54 -12.26 -2.59
CA LEU A 111 1.92 -10.95 -2.79
C LEU A 111 1.07 -10.54 -1.58
N ALA A 112 0.43 -11.52 -0.93
CA ALA A 112 -0.31 -11.37 0.32
C ALA A 112 0.52 -10.80 1.48
N VAL A 113 1.79 -11.19 1.64
CA VAL A 113 2.67 -10.65 2.69
C VAL A 113 2.93 -9.17 2.46
N LEU A 114 3.21 -8.78 1.21
CA LEU A 114 3.48 -7.38 0.86
C LEU A 114 2.21 -6.53 0.97
N ALA A 115 1.06 -7.07 0.56
CA ALA A 115 -0.23 -6.40 0.71
C ALA A 115 -0.61 -6.18 2.17
N LEU A 116 -0.27 -7.12 3.07
CA LEU A 116 -0.43 -6.94 4.51
C LEU A 116 0.48 -5.85 5.09
N LEU A 117 1.72 -5.71 4.59
CA LEU A 117 2.59 -4.60 4.98
C LEU A 117 1.98 -3.26 4.55
N MET A 118 1.44 -3.21 3.34
CA MET A 118 0.71 -2.04 2.83
C MET A 118 -0.47 -1.69 3.73
N LEU A 119 -1.32 -2.67 4.03
CA LEU A 119 -2.50 -2.50 4.87
C LEU A 119 -2.15 -2.00 6.28
N LYS A 120 -1.08 -2.52 6.88
CA LYS A 120 -0.65 -2.13 8.24
C LYS A 120 -0.09 -0.72 8.32
N ALA A 121 0.36 -0.13 7.21
CA ALA A 121 0.82 1.25 7.18
C ALA A 121 -0.32 2.27 7.14
N HIS A 122 -1.54 1.84 6.80
CA HIS A 122 -2.71 2.68 7.03
C HIS A 122 -2.87 2.87 8.54
N PRO A 123 -2.97 4.11 9.03
CA PRO A 123 -3.16 4.33 10.45
C PRO A 123 -4.46 3.67 10.90
N CYS A 124 -4.34 3.03 12.06
CA CYS A 124 -5.42 2.29 12.65
C CYS A 124 -6.60 3.23 12.95
N ARG A 125 -7.83 2.84 12.58
CA ARG A 125 -9.09 3.54 12.94
C ARG A 125 -9.28 3.77 14.47
N GLN A 126 -8.35 3.31 15.30
CA GLN A 126 -8.40 3.35 16.76
C GLN A 126 -8.33 4.75 17.38
N ALA A 127 -7.95 5.80 16.63
CA ALA A 127 -7.98 7.17 17.17
C ALA A 127 -9.39 7.68 17.48
N VAL A 128 -10.44 7.13 16.86
CA VAL A 128 -11.83 7.58 17.08
C VAL A 128 -12.45 6.98 18.36
N HIS A 129 -11.99 5.81 18.80
CA HIS A 129 -12.62 5.12 19.94
C HIS A 129 -12.10 5.55 21.32
N TRP A 130 -10.93 6.20 21.40
CA TRP A 130 -10.35 6.62 22.69
C TRP A 130 -11.04 7.86 23.29
N ARG A 131 -11.72 8.70 22.49
CA ARG A 131 -12.33 9.96 22.95
C ARG A 131 -13.83 9.91 23.24
N ARG A 132 -14.39 8.74 23.56
CA ARG A 132 -15.76 8.64 24.13
C ARG A 132 -15.78 8.33 25.64
N GLY A 133 -14.63 8.32 26.30
CA GLY A 133 -14.51 7.93 27.72
C GLY A 133 -13.97 9.01 28.67
N SER A 134 -14.06 10.30 28.33
CA SER A 134 -13.55 11.37 29.21
C SER A 134 -14.30 12.68 29.04
N SER A 135 -15.58 12.67 29.41
CA SER A 135 -16.31 13.90 29.73
C SER A 135 -17.57 13.56 30.53
N GLY A 136 -17.53 13.87 31.84
CA GLY A 136 -18.69 14.05 32.72
C GLY A 136 -19.25 12.78 33.34
#